data_AF-A0A7N0V4C6-F1
#
_entry.id   AF-A0A7N0V4C6-F1
#
_cell.length_a   1.000
_cell.length_b   1.000
_cell.length_c   1.000
_cell.angle_alpha   90.00
_cell.angle_beta   90.00
_cell.angle_gamma   90.00
#
_symmetry.space_group_name_H-M   'P 1'
#
loop_
_entity.id
_entity.type
_entity.pdbx_description
1 polymer ?
#
loop_
_entity_poly.entity_id
_entity_poly.type
_entity_poly.pdbx_seq_one_letter_code
_entity_poly.pdbx_strand_id
1 'polypeptide(L)'
;MAEMDEREETSRAMEEQIYWNQFESTKHHFFQIMANSNSELRVPKKFGMKFPMKLGETIKLRGPTGDIWRVKVVKTEEDVLLRKGWPRFVYDHLLNEYDLLVFRYTGSSSFDVSIFDRNACVKDLRMLQDRFESKPHFFKVMNQEFRSKLVSY
;
A
#
# COMPACT_ATOMS: atom_id res chain seq x y z
N MET A 1 -37.85 -12.72 7.20
CA MET A 1 -36.41 -12.63 7.53
C MET A 1 -35.56 -12.56 6.25
N ALA A 2 -35.82 -13.39 5.23
CA ALA A 2 -35.09 -13.35 3.94
C ALA A 2 -35.29 -12.06 3.12
N GLU A 3 -36.50 -11.48 3.07
CA GLU A 3 -36.76 -10.26 2.28
C GLU A 3 -36.07 -8.99 2.79
N MET A 4 -35.73 -8.95 4.08
CA MET A 4 -35.03 -7.80 4.69
C MET A 4 -33.52 -7.84 4.36
N ASP A 5 -32.98 -9.05 4.21
CA ASP A 5 -31.58 -9.32 3.85
C ASP A 5 -31.31 -8.98 2.37
N GLU A 6 -32.22 -9.37 1.47
CA GLU A 6 -32.12 -9.03 0.04
C GLU A 6 -32.21 -7.52 -0.24
N ARG A 7 -33.00 -6.78 0.53
CA ARG A 7 -33.12 -5.31 0.41
C ARG A 7 -31.85 -4.59 0.87
N GLU A 8 -31.21 -5.05 1.94
CA GLU A 8 -29.93 -4.51 2.37
C GLU A 8 -28.82 -4.82 1.38
N GLU A 9 -28.80 -6.04 0.83
CA GLU A 9 -27.77 -6.46 -0.12
C GLU A 9 -27.86 -5.70 -1.45
N THR A 10 -29.08 -5.46 -1.95
CA THR A 10 -29.33 -4.61 -3.12
C THR A 10 -28.95 -3.14 -2.86
N SER A 11 -29.19 -2.61 -1.66
CA SER A 11 -28.77 -1.25 -1.28
C SER A 11 -27.23 -1.10 -1.30
N ARG A 12 -26.51 -2.03 -0.66
CA ARG A 12 -25.04 -2.01 -0.63
C ARG A 12 -24.43 -2.16 -2.03
N ALA A 13 -25.00 -3.05 -2.86
CA ALA A 13 -24.56 -3.23 -4.24
C ALA A 13 -24.77 -1.96 -5.09
N MET A 14 -25.87 -1.23 -4.86
CA MET A 14 -26.17 0.02 -5.54
C MET A 14 -25.24 1.16 -5.11
N GLU A 15 -24.97 1.29 -3.81
CA GLU A 15 -23.98 2.25 -3.27
C GLU A 15 -22.58 1.99 -3.82
N GLU A 16 -22.16 0.72 -3.93
CA GLU A 16 -20.89 0.37 -4.54
C GLU A 16 -20.85 0.71 -6.03
N GLN A 17 -21.92 0.46 -6.78
CA GLN A 17 -21.98 0.87 -8.18
C GLN A 17 -21.91 2.38 -8.34
N ILE A 18 -22.60 3.14 -7.49
CA ILE A 18 -22.52 4.61 -7.45
C ILE A 18 -21.08 5.05 -7.18
N TYR A 19 -20.41 4.46 -6.19
CA TYR A 19 -19.02 4.76 -5.86
C TYR A 19 -18.06 4.52 -7.04
N TRP A 20 -18.19 3.41 -7.75
CA TRP A 20 -17.28 3.09 -8.87
C TRP A 20 -17.60 3.86 -10.15
N ASN A 21 -18.87 4.24 -10.38
CA ASN A 21 -19.30 4.84 -11.65
C ASN A 21 -19.32 6.37 -11.64
N GLN A 22 -19.54 7.01 -10.48
CA GLN A 22 -19.67 8.47 -10.41
C GLN A 22 -18.36 9.21 -10.08
N PHE A 23 -17.40 8.53 -9.46
CA PHE A 23 -16.14 9.16 -9.09
C PHE A 23 -15.07 8.94 -10.15
N GLU A 24 -14.36 10.02 -10.50
CA GLU A 24 -13.17 9.92 -11.35
C GLU A 24 -12.19 8.91 -10.79
N SER A 25 -11.49 8.18 -11.67
CA SER A 25 -10.56 7.14 -11.23
C SER A 25 -9.47 7.63 -10.24
N THR A 26 -9.16 8.93 -10.31
CA THR A 26 -8.23 9.69 -9.46
C THR A 26 -8.70 9.88 -8.02
N LYS A 27 -9.99 9.64 -7.73
CA LYS A 27 -10.59 9.76 -6.40
C LYS A 27 -10.64 8.43 -5.64
N HIS A 28 -10.23 7.32 -6.27
CA HIS A 28 -10.20 6.03 -5.59
C HIS A 28 -8.93 5.86 -4.77
N HIS A 29 -9.15 5.60 -3.49
CA HIS A 29 -8.10 5.39 -2.51
C HIS A 29 -8.35 4.08 -1.78
N PHE A 30 -7.27 3.45 -1.36
CA PHE A 30 -7.34 2.44 -0.32
C PHE A 30 -6.19 2.67 0.65
N PHE A 31 -6.32 2.14 1.86
CA PHE A 31 -5.24 2.16 2.82
C PHE A 31 -4.82 0.76 3.20
N GLN A 32 -3.56 0.62 3.61
CA GLN A 32 -3.00 -0.58 4.21
C GLN A 32 -2.39 -0.20 5.55
N ILE A 33 -2.68 -1.00 6.58
CA ILE A 33 -1.90 -0.99 7.83
C ILE A 33 -0.86 -2.09 7.72
N MET A 34 0.41 -1.74 7.92
CA MET A 34 1.52 -2.69 7.87
C MET A 34 1.43 -3.67 9.04
N ALA A 35 1.59 -4.96 8.74
CA ALA A 35 1.61 -6.05 9.71
C ALA A 35 2.99 -6.75 9.71
N ASN A 36 3.18 -7.76 10.55
CA ASN A 36 4.48 -8.40 10.77
C ASN A 36 5.15 -9.03 9.53
N SER A 37 4.41 -9.31 8.45
CA SER A 37 4.99 -9.77 7.19
C SER A 37 5.05 -8.64 6.16
N ASN A 38 6.29 -8.24 5.81
CA ASN A 38 6.58 -7.18 4.84
C ASN A 38 7.03 -7.73 3.47
N SER A 39 6.95 -9.04 3.25
CA SER A 39 7.40 -9.68 2.00
C SER A 39 6.51 -9.35 0.80
N GLU A 40 5.24 -9.04 1.05
CA GLU A 40 4.26 -8.70 0.03
C GLU A 40 3.15 -7.79 0.56
N LEU A 41 2.49 -7.07 -0.34
CA LEU A 41 1.28 -6.31 -0.06
C LEU A 41 0.08 -6.99 -0.69
N ARG A 42 -0.97 -7.27 0.09
CA ARG A 42 -2.26 -7.73 -0.44
C ARG A 42 -3.13 -6.54 -0.77
N VAL A 43 -3.44 -6.35 -2.06
CA VAL A 43 -4.36 -5.30 -2.49
C VAL A 43 -5.79 -5.69 -2.05
N PRO A 44 -6.58 -4.78 -1.47
CA PRO A 44 -7.97 -5.09 -1.10
C PRO A 44 -8.76 -5.66 -2.28
N LYS A 45 -9.47 -6.78 -2.07
CA LYS A 45 -10.16 -7.52 -3.14
C LYS A 45 -11.05 -6.62 -4.00
N LYS A 46 -11.84 -5.74 -3.37
CA LYS A 46 -12.70 -4.76 -4.06
C LYS A 46 -11.92 -3.86 -5.03
N PHE A 47 -10.71 -3.46 -4.65
CA PHE A 47 -9.84 -2.62 -5.46
C PHE A 47 -9.18 -3.42 -6.60
N GLY A 48 -8.65 -4.61 -6.28
CA GLY A 48 -8.02 -5.49 -7.27
C GLY A 48 -8.95 -5.98 -8.38
N MET A 49 -10.27 -6.07 -8.11
CA MET A 49 -11.28 -6.44 -9.10
C MET A 49 -11.67 -5.29 -10.04
N LYS A 50 -11.64 -4.04 -9.56
CA LYS A 50 -12.16 -2.88 -10.29
C LYS A 50 -11.11 -2.20 -11.15
N PHE A 51 -9.85 -2.26 -10.74
CA PHE A 51 -8.76 -1.71 -11.54
C PHE A 51 -8.13 -2.79 -12.43
N PRO A 52 -7.82 -2.46 -13.69
CA PRO A 52 -7.27 -3.40 -14.66
C PRO A 52 -5.77 -3.65 -14.41
N MET A 53 -5.41 -4.08 -13.20
CA MET A 53 -4.09 -4.63 -12.95
C MET A 53 -4.03 -6.00 -13.63
N LYS A 54 -3.01 -6.28 -14.45
CA LYS A 54 -2.82 -7.58 -15.11
C LYS A 54 -1.78 -8.40 -14.38
N LEU A 55 -1.89 -9.72 -14.44
CA LEU A 55 -0.85 -10.62 -13.93
C LEU A 55 0.47 -10.31 -14.65
N GLY A 56 1.56 -10.16 -13.89
CA GLY A 56 2.88 -9.83 -14.46
C GLY A 56 3.06 -8.36 -14.83
N GLU A 57 2.01 -7.54 -14.70
CA GLU A 57 2.11 -6.10 -14.87
C GLU A 57 3.02 -5.48 -13.79
N THR A 58 3.72 -4.43 -14.19
CA THR A 58 4.52 -3.62 -13.28
C THR A 58 3.77 -2.32 -13.03
N ILE A 59 3.30 -2.12 -11.80
CA ILE A 59 2.69 -0.85 -11.38
C ILE A 59 3.76 0.09 -10.84
N LYS A 60 3.46 1.38 -10.85
CA LYS A 60 4.34 2.43 -10.31
C LYS A 60 3.78 2.92 -8.98
N LEU A 61 4.60 2.88 -7.93
CA LEU A 61 4.31 3.53 -6.65
C LEU A 61 5.16 4.81 -6.59
N ARG A 62 4.51 5.96 -6.55
CA ARG A 62 5.16 7.24 -6.28
C ARG A 62 5.15 7.47 -4.77
N GLY A 63 6.32 7.49 -4.15
CA GLY A 63 6.45 7.70 -2.71
C GLY A 63 6.24 9.16 -2.31
N PRO A 64 6.28 9.47 -0.99
CA PRO A 64 6.07 10.83 -0.47
C PRO A 64 7.06 11.87 -0.99
N THR A 65 8.28 11.44 -1.35
CA THR A 65 9.33 12.30 -1.91
C THR A 65 9.16 12.57 -3.41
N GLY A 66 8.21 11.91 -4.07
CA GLY A 66 7.97 11.99 -5.51
C GLY A 66 8.74 10.96 -6.34
N ASP A 67 9.66 10.22 -5.73
CA ASP A 67 10.39 9.11 -6.34
C ASP A 67 9.46 7.94 -6.72
N ILE A 68 9.88 7.10 -7.67
CA ILE A 68 9.05 6.05 -8.25
C ILE A 68 9.66 4.67 -8.03
N TRP A 69 8.89 3.77 -7.44
CA TRP A 69 9.19 2.34 -7.29
C TRP A 69 8.33 1.51 -8.24
N ARG A 70 8.98 0.60 -8.95
CA ARG A 70 8.31 -0.35 -9.85
C ARG A 70 8.08 -1.66 -9.12
N VAL A 71 6.82 -2.06 -8.98
CA VAL A 71 6.45 -3.28 -8.27
C VAL A 71 5.62 -4.19 -9.16
N LYS A 72 5.91 -5.49 -9.14
CA LYS A 72 5.19 -6.48 -9.97
C LYS A 72 3.96 -7.00 -9.24
N VAL A 73 2.88 -7.07 -10.01
CA VAL A 73 1.61 -7.66 -9.60
C VAL A 73 1.66 -9.16 -9.83
N VAL A 74 1.36 -9.90 -8.77
CA VAL A 74 1.09 -11.34 -8.80
C VAL A 74 -0.39 -11.52 -8.51
N LYS A 75 -1.09 -12.23 -9.39
CA LYS A 75 -2.48 -12.63 -9.14
C LYS A 75 -2.53 -14.10 -8.77
N THR A 76 -3.29 -14.42 -7.74
CA THR A 76 -3.75 -15.77 -7.42
C THR A 76 -5.24 -15.87 -7.78
N GLU A 77 -5.86 -17.02 -7.54
CA GLU A 77 -7.30 -17.19 -7.77
C GLU A 77 -8.15 -16.23 -6.93
N GLU A 78 -7.66 -15.87 -5.74
CA GLU A 78 -8.40 -15.02 -4.80
C GLU A 78 -7.85 -13.61 -4.62
N ASP A 79 -6.57 -13.39 -4.94
CA ASP A 79 -5.85 -12.20 -4.49
C ASP A 79 -5.00 -11.53 -5.56
N VAL A 80 -4.79 -10.23 -5.34
CA VAL A 80 -3.84 -9.41 -6.05
C VAL A 80 -2.75 -8.99 -5.06
N LEU A 81 -1.52 -9.42 -5.33
CA LEU A 81 -0.37 -9.23 -4.45
C LEU A 81 0.70 -8.37 -5.14
N LEU A 82 1.31 -7.44 -4.40
CA LEU A 82 2.53 -6.76 -4.81
C LEU A 82 3.71 -7.46 -4.13
N ARG A 83 4.52 -8.18 -4.91
CA ARG A 83 5.59 -9.02 -4.36
C ARG A 83 6.97 -8.52 -4.79
N LYS A 84 7.31 -8.60 -6.08
CA LYS A 84 8.63 -8.16 -6.55
C LYS A 84 8.71 -6.63 -6.55
N GLY A 85 9.74 -6.06 -5.92
CA GLY A 85 9.92 -4.62 -5.76
C GLY A 85 9.27 -4.04 -4.50
N TRP A 86 8.28 -4.73 -3.90
CA TRP A 86 7.64 -4.29 -2.66
C TRP A 86 8.60 -4.26 -1.45
N PRO A 87 9.43 -5.28 -1.19
CA PRO A 87 10.40 -5.23 -0.09
C PRO A 87 11.38 -4.05 -0.20
N ARG A 88 11.71 -3.62 -1.43
CA ARG A 88 12.55 -2.44 -1.65
C ARG A 88 11.83 -1.16 -1.24
N PHE A 89 10.55 -1.02 -1.59
CA PHE A 89 9.71 0.10 -1.15
C PHE A 89 9.60 0.16 0.38
N VAL A 90 9.41 -0.99 1.04
CA VAL A 90 9.40 -1.12 2.51
C VAL A 90 10.72 -0.65 3.11
N TYR A 91 11.85 -1.12 2.57
CA TYR A 91 13.18 -0.77 3.06
C TYR A 91 13.49 0.72 2.89
N ASP A 92 13.28 1.27 1.69
CA ASP A 92 13.61 2.67 1.41
C ASP A 92 12.77 3.63 2.28
N HIS A 93 11.53 3.26 2.64
CA HIS A 93 10.65 4.06 3.51
C HIS A 93 10.67 3.65 4.99
N LEU A 94 11.58 2.75 5.38
CA LEU A 94 11.74 2.25 6.74
C LEU A 94 10.42 1.77 7.36
N LEU A 95 9.52 1.18 6.57
CA LEU A 95 8.16 0.83 7.01
C LEU A 95 8.19 -0.16 8.19
N ASN A 96 7.46 0.19 9.24
CA ASN A 96 7.31 -0.60 10.47
C ASN A 96 5.91 -1.19 10.58
N GLU A 97 5.74 -2.12 11.50
CA GLU A 97 4.42 -2.56 11.94
C GLU A 97 3.57 -1.35 12.38
N TYR A 98 2.29 -1.35 12.01
CA TYR A 98 1.32 -0.29 12.26
C TYR A 98 1.54 1.03 11.50
N ASP A 99 2.55 1.13 10.64
CA ASP A 99 2.60 2.24 9.68
C ASP A 99 1.37 2.14 8.76
N LEU A 100 0.72 3.28 8.52
CA LEU A 100 -0.45 3.40 7.65
C LEU A 100 -0.01 3.95 6.30
N LEU A 101 -0.35 3.24 5.23
CA LEU A 101 -0.12 3.67 3.86
C LEU A 101 -1.45 3.98 3.21
N VAL A 102 -1.55 5.13 2.54
CA VAL A 102 -2.71 5.50 1.72
C VAL A 102 -2.27 5.52 0.27
N PHE A 103 -2.91 4.67 -0.54
CA PHE A 103 -2.68 4.54 -1.97
C PHE A 103 -3.78 5.28 -2.72
N ARG A 104 -3.40 6.29 -3.50
CA ARG A 104 -4.29 6.99 -4.44
C ARG A 104 -4.00 6.51 -5.84
N TYR A 105 -5.00 5.98 -6.55
CA TYR A 105 -4.82 5.65 -7.96
C TYR A 105 -4.73 6.92 -8.80
N THR A 106 -3.71 7.02 -9.66
CA THR A 106 -3.49 8.19 -10.52
C THR A 106 -3.69 7.89 -12.01
N GLY A 107 -4.22 6.72 -12.34
CA GLY A 107 -4.35 6.24 -13.71
C GLY A 107 -3.10 5.51 -14.21
N SER A 108 -3.21 4.88 -15.38
CA SER A 108 -2.09 4.20 -16.06
C SER A 108 -1.26 3.29 -15.13
N SER A 109 -1.95 2.48 -14.31
CA SER A 109 -1.29 1.52 -13.41
C SER A 109 -0.29 2.18 -12.44
N SER A 110 -0.62 3.38 -11.97
CA SER A 110 0.21 4.19 -11.08
C SER A 110 -0.56 4.60 -9.82
N PHE A 111 0.17 4.71 -8.72
CA PHE A 111 -0.34 5.11 -7.41
C PHE A 111 0.57 6.16 -6.80
N ASP A 112 -0.04 7.17 -6.19
CA ASP A 112 0.66 8.01 -5.21
C ASP A 112 0.47 7.39 -3.83
N VAL A 113 1.54 7.33 -3.04
CA VAL A 113 1.55 6.68 -1.73
C VAL A 113 1.93 7.69 -0.66
N SER A 114 0.99 7.94 0.24
CA SER A 114 1.24 8.67 1.49
C SER A 114 1.52 7.69 2.62
N ILE A 115 2.50 7.99 3.47
CA ILE A 115 2.93 7.12 4.56
C ILE A 115 2.79 7.88 5.87
N PHE A 116 2.16 7.24 6.85
CA PHE A 116 1.99 7.76 8.21
C PHE A 116 2.58 6.75 9.18
N ASP A 117 3.31 7.22 10.18
CA ASP A 117 3.83 6.37 11.24
C ASP A 117 2.72 5.89 12.18
N ARG A 118 3.06 5.01 13.12
CA ARG A 118 2.14 4.52 14.17
C ARG A 118 1.47 5.60 15.03
N ASN A 119 1.97 6.85 15.00
CA ASN A 119 1.41 8.00 15.71
C ASN A 119 0.54 8.87 14.78
N ALA A 120 0.19 8.35 13.60
CA ALA A 120 -0.57 9.04 12.56
C ALA A 120 0.12 10.31 12.01
N CYS A 121 1.44 10.42 12.15
CA CYS A 121 2.22 11.53 11.61
C CYS A 121 2.81 11.16 10.24
N VAL A 122 2.81 12.11 9.30
CA VAL A 122 3.38 11.90 7.96
C VAL A 122 4.85 11.51 8.08
N LYS A 123 5.21 10.42 7.43
CA LYS A 123 6.58 9.92 7.34
C LYS A 123 7.23 10.45 6.07
N ASP A 124 7.73 11.67 6.16
CA ASP A 124 8.59 12.24 5.12
C ASP A 124 10.05 11.90 5.45
N LEU A 125 10.67 11.08 4.60
CA LEU A 125 12.07 10.65 4.82
C LEU A 125 13.04 11.83 4.82
N ARG A 126 12.69 12.96 4.18
CA ARG A 126 13.50 14.20 4.25
C ARG A 126 13.52 14.76 5.66
N MET A 127 12.39 14.68 6.38
CA MET A 127 12.28 15.08 7.79
C MET A 127 13.01 14.12 8.75
N LEU A 128 13.22 12.88 8.29
CA LEU A 128 13.95 11.87 9.05
C LEU A 128 15.45 11.90 8.78
N GLN A 129 15.91 12.26 7.58
CA GLN A 129 17.33 12.46 7.28
C GLN A 129 17.95 13.52 8.21
N ASP A 130 17.31 14.67 8.40
CA ASP A 130 17.73 15.69 9.39
C ASP A 130 17.78 15.12 10.84
N ARG A 131 16.86 14.21 11.18
CA ARG A 131 16.78 13.58 12.51
C ARG A 131 17.77 12.43 12.70
N PHE A 132 18.21 11.77 11.62
CA PHE A 132 19.14 10.65 11.65
C PHE A 132 20.60 11.09 11.51
N GLU A 133 20.87 12.17 10.77
CA GLU A 133 22.19 12.84 10.76
C GLU A 133 22.57 13.33 12.16
N SER A 134 21.58 13.68 12.99
CA SER A 134 21.79 14.02 14.39
C SER A 134 21.92 12.83 15.35
N LYS A 135 21.67 11.57 14.93
CA LYS A 135 21.76 10.36 15.79
C LYS A 135 22.27 9.08 15.06
N PRO A 136 23.58 8.99 14.77
CA PRO A 136 24.18 7.89 14.00
C PRO A 136 24.10 6.50 14.67
N HIS A 137 23.97 6.42 16.00
CA HIS A 137 23.89 5.15 16.73
C HIS A 137 22.56 4.41 16.51
N PHE A 138 21.46 5.16 16.36
CA PHE A 138 20.13 4.60 16.14
C PHE A 138 19.99 3.99 14.72
N PHE A 139 20.64 4.61 13.73
CA PHE A 139 20.67 4.10 12.36
C PHE A 139 21.33 2.72 12.25
N LYS A 140 22.40 2.47 13.02
CA LYS A 140 23.06 1.15 13.04
C LYS A 140 22.15 0.05 13.60
N VAL A 141 21.40 0.35 14.68
CA VAL A 141 20.49 -0.61 15.31
C VAL A 141 19.32 -0.95 14.39
N MET A 142 18.68 0.07 13.80
CA MET A 142 17.59 -0.14 12.84
C MET A 142 18.06 -0.97 11.64
N ASN A 143 19.16 -0.59 11.01
CA ASN A 143 19.70 -1.31 9.86
C ASN A 143 20.07 -2.76 10.19
N GLN A 144 20.51 -3.05 11.42
CA GLN A 144 20.84 -4.40 11.88
C GLN A 144 19.58 -5.26 12.14
N GLU A 145 18.54 -4.71 12.76
CA GLU A 145 17.25 -5.39 12.97
C GLU A 145 16.47 -5.63 11.67
N PHE A 146 16.61 -4.74 10.68
CA PHE A 146 16.00 -4.93 9.36
C PHE A 146 16.76 -5.93 8.49
N ARG A 147 18.10 -5.93 8.55
CA ARG A 147 18.92 -6.91 7.81
C ARG A 147 18.73 -8.33 8.33
N SER A 148 18.54 -8.53 9.64
CA SER A 148 18.29 -9.87 10.19
C SER A 148 16.95 -10.46 9.73
N LYS A 149 15.94 -9.61 9.43
CA LYS A 149 14.63 -10.05 8.92
C LYS A 149 14.60 -10.37 7.41
N LEU A 150 15.61 -9.99 6.64
CA LEU A 150 15.68 -10.25 5.18
C LEU A 150 16.49 -11.50 4.80
N VAL A 151 17.31 -12.04 5.72
CA VAL A 151 18.19 -13.21 5.44
C VAL A 151 17.50 -14.55 5.72
N SER A 152 16.24 -14.54 6.17
CA SER A 152 15.50 -15.76 6.55
C SER A 152 14.52 -16.29 5.49
N TYR A 153 14.55 -15.83 4.24
CA TYR A 153 13.70 -16.34 3.15
C TYR A 153 14.43 -16.39 1.81
#